data_AF-A0A6G0VHX0-F1
#
_entry.id   AF-A0A6G0VHX0-F1
#
_cell.length_a   1.000
_cell.length_b   1.000
_cell.length_c   1.000
_cell.angle_alpha   90.00
_cell.angle_beta   90.00
_cell.angle_gamma   90.00
#
_symmetry.space_group_name_H-M   'P 1'
#
loop_
_entity.id
_entity.type
_entity.pdbx_description
1 polymer ?
#
loop_
_entity_poly.entity_id
_entity_poly.type
_entity_poly.pdbx_seq_one_letter_code
_entity_poly.pdbx_strand_id
1 'polypeptide(L)'
;LETSPIQNSFLKHLRCLEPLERLKSRSCNSILKLSNDLPFDVDDDILLDEWKLLQLDKDEKESDLNRIDIYWKQFFEKKNSTNSLKYPNVTKIVKSCLSLVHGSADIERNFSISGKMLTDERACMNERTLNALLVTKDSLNHYQNKPQLVLITKKLITMAKGAHKYYQNYLEEQKLIKHQKSEDKKLEIQIIKQLEETQNKVKENQQEIQEKEKLLKIAREKETQKRGVANKLFEEANKRLKKAILENNIQEAELAHAMLGVNTGKKEEEQKKKTADALQIQLEKKKASLIQHLSNAK
;
A
#
# COMPACT_ATOMS: atom_id res chain seq x y z
N LEU A 1 -24.30 -32.66 1.42
CA LEU A 1 -23.90 -33.88 0.68
C LEU A 1 -25.09 -34.33 -0.16
N GLU A 2 -25.47 -33.51 -1.14
CA GLU A 2 -26.60 -33.83 -2.02
C GLU A 2 -26.06 -34.71 -3.15
N THR A 3 -26.51 -35.97 -3.13
CA THR A 3 -26.39 -37.03 -4.15
C THR A 3 -25.12 -37.05 -5.01
N SER A 4 -24.31 -38.09 -4.83
CA SER A 4 -23.23 -38.47 -5.76
C SER A 4 -23.72 -38.33 -7.22
N PRO A 5 -22.93 -37.74 -8.15
CA PRO A 5 -23.34 -37.51 -9.54
C PRO A 5 -23.93 -38.76 -10.21
N ILE A 6 -23.44 -39.94 -9.82
CA ILE A 6 -23.81 -41.26 -10.35
C ILE A 6 -25.25 -41.67 -10.00
N GLN A 7 -25.86 -41.07 -8.97
CA GLN A 7 -27.25 -41.34 -8.59
C GLN A 7 -28.28 -40.47 -9.31
N ASN A 8 -27.86 -39.45 -10.05
CA ASN A 8 -28.78 -38.59 -10.76
C ASN A 8 -29.48 -39.38 -11.89
N SER A 9 -30.81 -39.45 -11.82
CA SER A 9 -31.68 -40.09 -12.81
C SER A 9 -31.40 -39.59 -14.22
N PHE A 10 -31.02 -38.33 -14.34
CA PHE A 10 -30.64 -37.70 -15.60
C PHE A 10 -29.49 -38.44 -16.31
N LEU A 11 -28.41 -38.78 -15.59
CA LEU A 11 -27.25 -39.48 -16.18
C LEU A 11 -27.61 -40.90 -16.66
N LYS A 12 -28.60 -41.54 -16.03
CA LYS A 12 -29.09 -42.85 -16.49
C LYS A 12 -29.81 -42.75 -17.83
N HIS A 13 -30.49 -41.63 -18.08
CA HIS A 13 -31.20 -41.39 -19.34
C HIS A 13 -30.25 -41.02 -20.49
N LEU A 14 -29.08 -40.43 -20.21
CA LEU A 14 -28.03 -40.16 -21.23
C LEU A 14 -27.52 -41.41 -21.95
N ARG A 15 -27.73 -42.62 -21.38
CA ARG A 15 -27.41 -43.89 -22.04
C ARG A 15 -28.10 -44.06 -23.39
N CYS A 16 -29.23 -43.41 -23.64
CA CYS A 16 -29.91 -43.45 -24.93
C CYS A 16 -29.11 -42.82 -26.08
N LEU A 17 -28.07 -42.04 -25.76
CA LEU A 17 -27.19 -41.40 -26.74
C LEU A 17 -26.12 -42.35 -27.29
N GLU A 18 -25.96 -43.54 -26.70
CA GLU A 18 -25.06 -44.56 -27.21
C GLU A 18 -25.65 -45.19 -28.50
N PRO A 19 -24.85 -45.36 -29.58
CA PRO A 19 -25.34 -45.86 -30.88
C PRO A 19 -26.17 -47.15 -30.79
N LEU A 20 -25.78 -48.07 -29.89
CA LEU A 20 -26.44 -49.36 -29.68
C LEU A 20 -27.71 -49.26 -28.83
N GLU A 21 -27.79 -48.29 -27.92
CA GLU A 21 -28.94 -48.07 -27.05
C GLU A 21 -30.01 -47.21 -27.73
N ARG A 22 -29.62 -46.36 -28.70
CA ARG A 22 -30.52 -45.58 -29.56
C ARG A 22 -31.61 -46.46 -30.16
N LEU A 23 -31.25 -47.63 -30.70
CA LEU A 23 -32.16 -48.54 -31.41
C LEU A 23 -33.19 -49.24 -30.52
N LYS A 24 -33.07 -49.16 -29.19
CA LYS A 24 -33.99 -49.84 -28.26
C LYS A 24 -35.24 -48.99 -28.02
N SER A 25 -36.40 -49.62 -27.90
CA SER A 25 -37.68 -48.93 -27.60
C SER A 25 -37.65 -48.14 -26.28
N ARG A 26 -36.75 -48.48 -25.35
CA ARG A 26 -36.56 -47.76 -24.08
C ARG A 26 -35.93 -46.37 -24.26
N SER A 27 -35.24 -46.11 -25.38
CA SER A 27 -34.60 -44.82 -25.64
C SER A 27 -35.60 -43.69 -25.85
N CYS A 28 -36.80 -43.99 -26.37
CA CYS A 28 -37.88 -43.03 -26.54
C CYS A 28 -38.34 -42.41 -25.21
N ASN A 29 -38.45 -43.22 -24.15
CA ASN A 29 -38.80 -42.72 -22.82
C ASN A 29 -37.63 -41.97 -22.18
N SER A 30 -36.39 -42.33 -22.50
CA SER A 30 -35.21 -41.63 -22.00
C SER A 30 -35.04 -40.25 -22.63
N ILE A 31 -35.26 -40.11 -23.94
CA ILE A 31 -35.12 -38.81 -24.61
C ILE A 31 -36.18 -37.80 -24.15
N LEU A 32 -37.42 -38.26 -23.89
CA LEU A 32 -38.47 -37.43 -23.30
C LEU A 32 -38.12 -36.94 -21.90
N LYS A 33 -37.58 -37.83 -21.07
CA LYS A 33 -37.13 -37.45 -19.71
C LYS A 33 -35.95 -36.47 -19.78
N LEU A 34 -35.02 -36.67 -20.71
CA LEU A 34 -33.94 -35.71 -20.95
C LEU A 34 -34.47 -34.35 -21.43
N SER A 35 -35.52 -34.34 -22.26
CA SER A 35 -36.17 -33.10 -22.72
C SER A 35 -36.74 -32.31 -21.53
N ASN A 36 -37.49 -32.98 -20.66
CA ASN A 36 -38.11 -32.39 -19.47
C ASN A 36 -37.10 -31.91 -18.41
N ASP A 37 -35.96 -32.59 -18.29
CA ASP A 37 -34.90 -32.21 -17.35
C ASP A 37 -34.01 -31.05 -17.86
N LEU A 38 -34.06 -30.73 -19.17
CA LEU A 38 -33.29 -29.65 -19.78
C LEU A 38 -34.06 -28.31 -19.77
N PRO A 39 -33.39 -27.16 -19.72
CA PRO A 39 -34.03 -25.84 -19.61
C PRO A 39 -34.63 -25.33 -20.94
N PHE A 40 -34.97 -26.21 -21.87
CA PHE A 40 -35.48 -25.83 -23.20
C PHE A 40 -36.87 -26.42 -23.43
N ASP A 41 -37.80 -25.59 -23.89
CA ASP A 41 -39.11 -26.04 -24.31
C ASP A 41 -39.02 -26.73 -25.68
N VAL A 42 -39.53 -27.96 -25.75
CA VAL A 42 -39.55 -28.80 -26.95
C VAL A 42 -40.87 -29.57 -26.93
N ASP A 43 -41.56 -29.60 -28.06
CA ASP A 43 -42.78 -30.38 -28.22
C ASP A 43 -42.46 -31.89 -28.16
N ASP A 44 -42.99 -32.56 -27.16
CA ASP A 44 -42.75 -33.97 -26.86
C ASP A 44 -43.23 -34.91 -27.99
N ASP A 45 -44.33 -34.56 -28.67
CA ASP A 45 -44.88 -35.38 -29.76
C ASP A 45 -43.99 -35.30 -30.99
N ILE A 46 -43.54 -34.09 -31.34
CA ILE A 46 -42.60 -33.85 -32.45
C ILE A 46 -41.24 -34.51 -32.15
N LEU A 47 -40.75 -34.41 -30.91
CA LEU A 47 -39.50 -35.03 -30.49
C LEU A 47 -39.54 -36.56 -30.60
N LEU A 48 -40.62 -37.18 -30.16
CA LEU A 48 -40.80 -38.63 -30.25
C LEU A 48 -40.82 -39.10 -31.71
N ASP A 49 -41.51 -38.37 -32.59
CA ASP A 49 -41.59 -38.72 -34.00
C ASP A 49 -40.23 -38.55 -34.69
N GLU A 50 -39.52 -37.45 -34.42
CA GLU A 50 -38.13 -37.27 -34.88
C GLU A 50 -37.21 -38.41 -34.39
N TRP A 51 -37.34 -38.82 -33.12
CA TRP A 51 -36.51 -39.87 -32.54
C TRP A 51 -36.81 -41.26 -33.14
N LYS A 52 -38.08 -41.60 -33.38
CA LYS A 52 -38.46 -42.85 -34.05
C LYS A 52 -37.99 -42.86 -35.51
N LEU A 53 -38.12 -41.75 -36.22
CA LEU A 53 -37.57 -41.60 -37.57
C LEU A 53 -36.05 -41.74 -37.59
N LEU A 54 -35.36 -41.24 -36.56
CA LEU A 54 -33.93 -41.42 -36.39
C LEU A 54 -33.55 -42.90 -36.15
N GLN A 55 -34.34 -43.66 -35.38
CA GLN A 55 -34.09 -45.09 -35.14
C GLN A 55 -34.19 -45.93 -36.42
N LEU A 56 -35.05 -45.53 -37.35
CA LEU A 56 -35.24 -46.21 -38.64
C LEU A 56 -34.18 -45.81 -39.67
N ASP A 57 -33.55 -44.64 -39.49
CA ASP A 57 -32.47 -44.15 -40.35
C ASP A 57 -31.20 -44.99 -40.12
N LYS A 58 -30.70 -45.60 -41.19
CA LYS A 58 -29.42 -46.33 -41.17
C LYS A 58 -28.25 -45.36 -41.00
N ASP A 59 -27.23 -45.82 -40.27
CA ASP A 59 -25.95 -45.11 -40.15
C ASP A 59 -25.30 -45.07 -41.54
N GLU A 60 -24.88 -43.89 -42.00
CA GLU A 60 -24.42 -43.69 -43.39
C GLU A 60 -22.97 -44.16 -43.60
N LYS A 61 -22.22 -44.31 -42.51
CA LYS A 61 -20.81 -44.71 -42.51
C LYS A 61 -20.57 -45.67 -41.36
N GLU A 62 -19.59 -46.57 -41.50
CA GLU A 62 -18.84 -47.15 -40.39
C GLU A 62 -18.16 -46.01 -39.63
N SER A 63 -18.95 -45.20 -38.94
CA SER A 63 -18.47 -44.09 -38.15
C SER A 63 -17.76 -44.71 -36.97
N ASP A 64 -16.50 -44.34 -36.76
CA ASP A 64 -15.71 -44.75 -35.61
C ASP A 64 -16.56 -44.69 -34.34
N LEU A 65 -17.00 -45.86 -33.85
CA LEU A 65 -17.82 -46.00 -32.64
C LEU A 65 -17.10 -45.44 -31.39
N ASN A 66 -15.81 -45.12 -31.53
CA ASN A 66 -14.94 -44.61 -30.48
C ASN A 66 -15.22 -43.15 -30.08
N ARG A 67 -15.84 -42.33 -30.96
CA ARG A 67 -16.04 -40.88 -30.73
C ARG A 67 -17.51 -40.49 -30.95
N ILE A 68 -18.25 -40.39 -29.84
CA ILE A 68 -19.70 -40.10 -29.83
C ILE A 68 -20.05 -38.77 -30.53
N ASP A 69 -19.17 -37.76 -30.46
CA ASP A 69 -19.31 -36.47 -31.14
C ASP A 69 -19.29 -36.60 -32.67
N ILE A 70 -18.39 -37.44 -33.19
CA ILE A 70 -18.28 -37.72 -34.63
C ILE A 70 -19.49 -38.54 -35.10
N TYR A 71 -19.92 -39.51 -34.29
CA TYR A 71 -21.11 -40.29 -34.57
C TYR A 71 -22.37 -39.42 -34.71
N TRP A 72 -22.63 -38.50 -33.77
CA TRP A 72 -23.84 -37.67 -33.81
C TRP A 72 -23.78 -36.57 -34.88
N LYS A 73 -22.58 -36.16 -35.31
CA LYS A 73 -22.39 -35.17 -36.37
C LYS A 73 -23.09 -35.57 -37.67
N GLN A 74 -23.12 -36.86 -38.01
CA GLN A 74 -23.77 -37.34 -39.22
C GLN A 74 -25.27 -37.02 -39.26
N PHE A 75 -25.93 -36.93 -38.10
CA PHE A 75 -27.36 -36.63 -38.00
C PHE A 75 -27.65 -35.14 -37.88
N PHE A 76 -26.70 -34.35 -37.36
CA PHE A 76 -26.84 -32.90 -37.25
C PHE A 76 -26.83 -32.18 -38.61
N GLU A 77 -26.21 -32.77 -39.61
CA GLU A 77 -26.05 -32.16 -40.93
C GLU A 77 -27.07 -32.70 -41.96
N LYS A 78 -27.88 -33.71 -41.60
CA LYS A 78 -28.93 -34.25 -42.48
C LYS A 78 -30.02 -33.20 -42.71
N LYS A 79 -30.30 -32.97 -43.99
CA LYS A 79 -31.35 -32.07 -44.44
C LYS A 79 -32.47 -32.83 -45.14
N ASN A 80 -33.70 -32.34 -44.95
CA ASN A 80 -34.86 -32.80 -45.67
C ASN A 80 -34.89 -32.26 -47.11
N SER A 81 -35.82 -32.77 -47.92
CA SER A 81 -36.10 -32.31 -49.30
C SER A 81 -36.35 -30.80 -49.41
N THR A 82 -36.77 -30.16 -48.31
CA THR A 82 -36.99 -28.72 -48.16
C THR A 82 -35.76 -27.93 -47.70
N ASN A 83 -34.56 -28.54 -47.67
CA ASN A 83 -33.29 -27.95 -47.21
C ASN A 83 -33.29 -27.50 -45.73
N SER A 84 -34.31 -27.87 -44.96
CA SER A 84 -34.37 -27.73 -43.49
C SER A 84 -33.71 -28.91 -42.80
N LEU A 85 -33.25 -28.72 -41.55
CA LEU A 85 -32.69 -29.80 -40.72
C LEU A 85 -33.73 -30.91 -40.55
N LYS A 86 -33.31 -32.17 -40.73
CA LYS A 86 -34.19 -33.34 -40.63
C LYS A 86 -34.66 -33.61 -39.20
N TYR A 87 -33.80 -33.33 -38.21
CA TYR A 87 -34.04 -33.61 -36.79
C TYR A 87 -33.64 -32.42 -35.91
N PRO A 88 -34.33 -31.27 -35.98
CA PRO A 88 -33.95 -30.05 -35.26
C PRO A 88 -34.03 -30.21 -33.73
N ASN A 89 -35.08 -30.83 -33.21
CA ASN A 89 -35.31 -30.95 -31.76
C ASN A 89 -34.36 -31.98 -31.14
N VAL A 90 -34.21 -33.13 -31.79
CA VAL A 90 -33.23 -34.15 -31.37
C VAL A 90 -31.81 -33.57 -31.40
N THR A 91 -31.45 -32.82 -32.46
CA THR A 91 -30.12 -32.19 -32.55
C THR A 91 -29.85 -31.24 -31.39
N LYS A 92 -30.84 -30.44 -31.01
CA LYS A 92 -30.73 -29.48 -29.90
C LYS A 92 -30.52 -30.20 -28.57
N ILE A 93 -31.31 -31.23 -28.28
CA ILE A 93 -31.20 -32.02 -27.04
C ILE A 93 -29.87 -32.76 -26.98
N VAL A 94 -29.50 -33.48 -28.04
CA VAL A 94 -28.25 -34.24 -28.10
C VAL A 94 -27.03 -33.32 -27.94
N LYS A 95 -26.98 -32.16 -28.61
CA LYS A 95 -25.90 -31.19 -28.43
C LYS A 95 -25.81 -30.68 -27.00
N SER A 96 -26.96 -30.39 -26.39
CA SER A 96 -27.02 -29.93 -25.00
C SER A 96 -26.50 -31.01 -24.05
N CYS A 97 -26.97 -32.25 -24.20
CA CYS A 97 -26.50 -33.39 -23.41
C CYS A 97 -25.00 -33.65 -23.58
N LEU A 98 -24.47 -33.59 -24.80
CA LEU A 98 -23.04 -33.78 -25.06
C LEU A 98 -22.19 -32.62 -24.53
N SER A 99 -22.76 -31.42 -24.37
CA SER A 99 -22.07 -30.27 -23.76
C SER A 99 -22.05 -30.30 -22.23
N LEU A 100 -22.95 -31.06 -21.59
CA LEU A 100 -23.01 -31.20 -20.13
C LEU A 100 -21.87 -32.06 -19.57
N VAL A 101 -21.28 -32.92 -20.39
CA VAL A 101 -20.28 -33.90 -19.96
C VAL A 101 -18.95 -33.68 -20.67
N HIS A 102 -18.28 -32.60 -20.30
CA HIS A 102 -16.85 -32.70 -20.06
C HIS A 102 -16.66 -32.45 -18.57
N GLY A 103 -16.26 -33.51 -17.85
CA GLY A 103 -16.00 -33.42 -16.41
C GLY A 103 -14.98 -32.33 -16.10
N SER A 104 -14.76 -32.10 -14.81
CA SER A 104 -13.73 -31.20 -14.30
C SER A 104 -12.35 -31.40 -14.93
N ALA A 105 -12.08 -32.50 -15.65
CA ALA A 105 -10.86 -32.78 -16.40
C ALA A 105 -10.29 -31.62 -17.24
N ASP A 106 -11.10 -30.85 -17.97
CA ASP A 106 -10.56 -29.71 -18.75
C ASP A 106 -10.21 -28.53 -17.84
N ILE A 107 -11.00 -28.31 -16.78
CA ILE A 107 -10.73 -27.32 -15.73
C ILE A 107 -9.47 -27.72 -14.93
N GLU A 108 -9.33 -28.99 -14.58
CA GLU A 108 -8.19 -29.60 -13.89
C GLU A 108 -6.93 -29.62 -14.76
N ARG A 109 -7.08 -29.81 -16.07
CA ARG A 109 -5.97 -29.63 -17.04
C ARG A 109 -5.52 -28.17 -17.04
N ASN A 110 -6.45 -27.21 -17.05
CA ASN A 110 -6.11 -25.79 -16.97
C ASN A 110 -5.45 -25.45 -15.62
N PHE A 111 -5.91 -26.02 -14.51
CA PHE A 111 -5.27 -25.89 -13.19
C PHE A 111 -3.86 -26.50 -13.15
N SER A 112 -3.66 -27.65 -13.81
CA SER A 112 -2.34 -28.27 -13.93
C SER A 112 -1.38 -27.42 -14.77
N ILE A 113 -1.90 -26.79 -15.83
CA ILE A 113 -1.13 -25.87 -16.67
C ILE A 113 -0.80 -24.60 -15.88
N SER A 114 -1.74 -24.05 -15.10
CA SER A 114 -1.48 -22.89 -14.25
C SER A 114 -0.48 -23.20 -13.13
N GLY A 115 -0.55 -24.39 -12.53
CA GLY A 115 0.42 -24.84 -11.54
C GLY A 115 1.85 -24.94 -12.10
N LYS A 116 2.02 -25.33 -13.37
CA LYS A 116 3.32 -25.29 -14.05
C LYS A 116 3.81 -23.87 -14.36
N MET A 117 2.93 -22.87 -14.38
CA MET A 117 3.26 -21.48 -14.69
C MET A 117 3.55 -20.65 -13.43
N LEU A 118 2.89 -21.00 -12.32
CA LEU A 118 3.10 -20.48 -10.99
C LEU A 118 4.22 -21.29 -10.31
N THR A 119 5.46 -21.13 -10.75
CA THR A 119 6.63 -21.66 -10.02
C THR A 119 6.94 -20.76 -8.82
N ASP A 120 7.69 -21.25 -7.82
CA ASP A 120 8.01 -20.48 -6.59
C ASP A 120 8.70 -19.12 -6.90
N GLU A 121 9.49 -19.05 -7.99
CA GLU A 121 10.11 -17.80 -8.48
C GLU A 121 9.13 -16.88 -9.24
N ARG A 122 7.99 -17.40 -9.71
CA ARG A 122 6.96 -16.69 -10.50
C ARG A 122 5.61 -16.58 -9.79
N ALA A 123 5.55 -16.90 -8.50
CA ALA A 123 4.32 -16.86 -7.70
C ALA A 123 3.74 -15.44 -7.53
N CYS A 124 4.52 -14.39 -7.78
CA CYS A 124 4.10 -12.98 -7.71
C CYS A 124 3.35 -12.48 -8.95
N MET A 125 2.68 -13.35 -9.72
CA MET A 125 1.93 -12.96 -10.91
C MET A 125 0.48 -12.61 -10.55
N ASN A 126 0.01 -11.44 -10.97
CA ASN A 126 -1.40 -11.06 -10.78
C ASN A 126 -2.33 -11.92 -11.66
N GLU A 127 -3.56 -12.15 -11.22
CA GLU A 127 -4.58 -12.98 -11.87
C GLU A 127 -4.77 -12.61 -13.35
N ARG A 128 -4.83 -11.30 -13.65
CA ARG A 128 -4.97 -10.80 -15.03
C ARG A 128 -3.83 -11.25 -15.94
N THR A 129 -2.61 -11.25 -15.43
CA THR A 129 -1.41 -11.66 -16.19
C THR A 129 -1.41 -13.17 -16.39
N LEU A 130 -1.81 -13.93 -15.38
CA LEU A 130 -1.95 -15.39 -15.47
C LEU A 130 -3.00 -15.77 -16.53
N ASN A 131 -4.17 -15.16 -16.47
CA ASN A 131 -5.26 -15.40 -17.44
C ASN A 131 -4.82 -15.04 -18.87
N ALA A 132 -4.16 -13.90 -19.07
CA ALA A 132 -3.65 -13.52 -20.39
C ALA A 132 -2.64 -14.54 -20.95
N LEU A 133 -1.77 -15.07 -20.08
CA LEU A 133 -0.74 -16.04 -20.47
C LEU A 133 -1.34 -17.42 -20.79
N LEU A 134 -2.31 -17.87 -19.99
CA LEU A 134 -3.08 -19.09 -20.26
C LEU A 134 -3.83 -19.00 -21.59
N VAL A 135 -4.56 -17.91 -21.84
CA VAL A 135 -5.30 -17.69 -23.09
C VAL A 135 -4.34 -17.66 -24.29
N THR A 136 -3.18 -17.02 -24.15
CA THR A 136 -2.18 -16.97 -25.24
C THR A 136 -1.62 -18.36 -25.55
N LYS A 137 -1.32 -19.16 -24.52
CA LYS A 137 -0.82 -20.53 -24.69
C LYS A 137 -1.87 -21.45 -25.30
N ASP A 138 -3.11 -21.34 -24.85
CA ASP A 138 -4.23 -22.12 -25.39
C ASP A 138 -4.50 -21.77 -26.85
N SER A 139 -4.50 -20.47 -27.18
CA SER A 139 -4.60 -19.99 -28.56
C SER A 139 -3.47 -20.55 -29.42
N LEU A 140 -2.24 -20.58 -28.92
CA LEU A 140 -1.10 -21.13 -29.66
C LEU A 140 -1.20 -22.66 -29.86
N ASN A 141 -1.71 -23.38 -28.85
CA ASN A 141 -1.99 -24.81 -28.95
C ASN A 141 -3.07 -25.10 -30.00
N HIS A 142 -4.11 -24.27 -30.11
CA HIS A 142 -5.14 -24.39 -31.15
C HIS A 142 -4.52 -24.36 -32.56
N TYR A 143 -3.47 -23.55 -32.77
CA TYR A 143 -2.71 -23.50 -34.02
C TYR A 143 -1.52 -24.49 -34.06
N GLN A 144 -1.55 -25.57 -33.27
CA GLN A 144 -0.51 -26.60 -33.23
C GLN A 144 0.91 -26.05 -32.94
N ASN A 145 1.01 -24.99 -32.12
CA ASN A 145 2.26 -24.30 -31.86
C ASN A 145 2.96 -23.74 -33.11
N LYS A 146 2.18 -23.39 -34.14
CA LYS A 146 2.67 -22.71 -35.35
C LYS A 146 2.22 -21.26 -35.34
N PRO A 147 3.05 -20.31 -34.86
CA PRO A 147 2.70 -18.89 -34.81
C PRO A 147 2.35 -18.30 -36.18
N GLN A 148 2.87 -18.90 -37.25
CA GLN A 148 2.64 -18.49 -38.64
C GLN A 148 1.17 -18.57 -39.07
N LEU A 149 0.40 -19.45 -38.42
CA LEU A 149 -1.03 -19.63 -38.70
C LEU A 149 -1.91 -18.64 -37.93
N VAL A 150 -1.34 -17.89 -36.99
CA VAL A 150 -2.08 -16.92 -36.19
C VAL A 150 -2.32 -15.67 -37.04
N LEU A 151 -3.58 -15.45 -37.40
CA LEU A 151 -3.98 -14.29 -38.17
C LEU A 151 -3.83 -13.00 -37.34
N ILE A 152 -2.97 -12.09 -37.79
CA ILE A 152 -2.80 -10.78 -37.16
C ILE A 152 -3.97 -9.88 -37.60
N THR A 153 -4.98 -9.78 -36.76
CA THR A 153 -6.13 -8.90 -37.00
C THR A 153 -5.79 -7.43 -36.74
N LYS A 154 -6.47 -6.50 -37.43
CA LYS A 154 -6.34 -5.05 -37.18
C LYS A 154 -6.62 -4.67 -35.72
N LYS A 155 -7.52 -5.41 -35.07
CA LYS A 155 -7.84 -5.24 -33.64
C LYS A 155 -6.63 -5.59 -32.76
N LEU A 156 -5.93 -6.69 -33.05
CA LEU A 156 -4.73 -7.09 -32.32
C LEU A 156 -3.61 -6.03 -32.45
N ILE A 157 -3.42 -5.48 -33.65
CA ILE A 157 -2.44 -4.40 -33.88
C ILE A 157 -2.80 -3.16 -33.03
N THR A 158 -4.08 -2.82 -32.95
CA THR A 158 -4.56 -1.67 -32.16
C THR A 158 -4.34 -1.90 -30.67
N MET A 159 -4.63 -3.11 -30.18
CA MET A 159 -4.38 -3.48 -28.78
C MET A 159 -2.88 -3.47 -28.45
N ALA A 160 -2.02 -3.97 -29.34
CA ALA A 160 -0.58 -3.94 -29.16
C ALA A 160 -0.04 -2.49 -29.06
N LYS A 161 -0.54 -1.57 -29.89
CA LYS A 161 -0.21 -0.14 -29.79
C LYS A 161 -0.66 0.46 -28.45
N GLY A 162 -1.86 0.10 -28.00
CA GLY A 162 -2.38 0.53 -26.69
C GLY A 162 -1.52 0.03 -25.53
N ALA A 163 -1.13 -1.25 -25.54
CA ALA A 163 -0.25 -1.85 -24.54
C ALA A 163 1.13 -1.17 -24.51
N HIS A 164 1.69 -0.87 -25.68
CA HIS A 164 2.95 -0.13 -25.77
C HIS A 164 2.83 1.27 -25.14
N LYS A 165 1.77 2.02 -25.47
CA LYS A 165 1.51 3.33 -24.87
C LYS A 165 1.37 3.24 -23.34
N TYR A 166 0.62 2.26 -22.84
CA TYR A 166 0.48 2.03 -21.40
C TYR A 166 1.83 1.76 -20.72
N TYR A 167 2.68 0.95 -21.36
CA TYR A 167 4.02 0.68 -20.86
C TYR A 167 4.90 1.94 -20.83
N GLN A 168 4.85 2.78 -21.87
CA GLN A 168 5.58 4.05 -21.88
C GLN A 168 5.13 4.97 -20.74
N ASN A 169 3.81 5.12 -20.53
CA ASN A 169 3.27 5.90 -19.42
C ASN A 169 3.76 5.37 -18.07
N TYR A 170 3.74 4.05 -17.87
CA TYR A 170 4.27 3.43 -16.65
C TYR A 170 5.76 3.76 -16.43
N LEU A 171 6.58 3.74 -17.48
CA LEU A 171 7.99 4.11 -17.37
C LEU A 171 8.18 5.60 -17.01
N GLU A 172 7.33 6.49 -17.51
CA GLU A 172 7.33 7.91 -17.16
C GLU A 172 6.92 8.14 -15.69
N GLU A 173 5.86 7.49 -15.23
CA GLU A 173 5.43 7.53 -13.82
C GLU A 173 6.54 7.05 -12.88
N GLN A 174 7.21 5.95 -13.23
CA GLN A 174 8.33 5.43 -12.46
C GLN A 174 9.51 6.42 -12.39
N LYS A 175 9.78 7.17 -13.46
CA LYS A 175 10.80 8.24 -13.45
C LYS A 175 10.36 9.38 -12.53
N LEU A 176 9.10 9.79 -12.58
CA LEU A 176 8.57 10.87 -11.73
C LEU A 176 8.66 10.50 -10.24
N ILE A 177 8.26 9.28 -9.87
CA ILE A 177 8.35 8.77 -8.49
C ILE A 177 9.80 8.75 -8.02
N LYS A 178 10.74 8.31 -8.87
CA LYS A 178 12.17 8.34 -8.53
C LYS A 178 12.70 9.76 -8.33
N HIS A 179 12.27 10.70 -9.17
CA HIS A 179 12.65 12.11 -9.05
C HIS A 179 12.11 12.70 -7.75
N GLN A 180 10.82 12.52 -7.44
CA GLN A 180 10.20 12.97 -6.19
C GLN A 180 10.93 12.40 -4.97
N LYS A 181 11.17 11.09 -4.93
CA LYS A 181 11.95 10.46 -3.85
C LYS A 181 13.36 11.02 -3.71
N SER A 182 13.99 11.45 -4.81
CA SER A 182 15.30 12.10 -4.75
C SER A 182 15.22 13.52 -4.20
N GLU A 183 14.19 14.28 -4.55
CA GLU A 183 13.95 15.63 -4.04
C GLU A 183 13.59 15.60 -2.55
N ASP A 184 12.71 14.67 -2.14
CA ASP A 184 12.34 14.49 -0.73
C ASP A 184 13.57 14.16 0.12
N LYS A 185 14.45 13.27 -0.36
CA LYS A 185 15.72 12.97 0.31
C LYS A 185 16.64 14.18 0.42
N LYS A 186 16.69 15.05 -0.60
CA LYS A 186 17.48 16.28 -0.54
C LYS A 186 16.92 17.26 0.48
N LEU A 187 15.59 17.39 0.54
CA LEU A 187 14.89 18.22 1.52
C LEU A 187 15.13 17.71 2.94
N GLU A 188 15.02 16.40 3.17
CA GLU A 188 15.33 15.78 4.47
C GLU A 188 16.78 16.07 4.91
N ILE A 189 17.75 15.90 4.01
CA ILE A 189 19.16 16.21 4.30
C ILE A 189 19.35 17.70 4.63
N GLN A 190 18.64 18.60 3.93
CA GLN A 190 18.73 20.04 4.18
C GLN A 190 18.12 20.44 5.52
N ILE A 191 16.98 19.84 5.90
CA ILE A 191 16.34 20.04 7.20
C ILE A 191 17.26 19.55 8.32
N ILE A 192 17.87 18.38 8.17
CA ILE A 192 18.81 17.84 9.18
C ILE A 192 19.99 18.80 9.38
N LYS A 193 20.59 19.31 8.30
CA LYS A 193 21.69 20.29 8.40
C LYS A 193 21.27 21.58 9.12
N GLN A 194 20.08 22.10 8.83
CA GLN A 194 19.56 23.29 9.51
C GLN A 194 19.29 23.03 11.00
N LEU A 195 18.79 21.85 11.35
CA LEU A 195 18.60 21.45 12.74
C LEU A 195 19.94 21.33 13.49
N GLU A 196 20.98 20.76 12.86
CA GLU A 196 22.32 20.69 13.45
C GLU A 196 22.92 22.09 13.66
N GLU A 197 22.81 22.97 12.67
CA GLU A 197 23.29 24.36 12.79
C GLU A 197 22.56 25.13 13.90
N THR A 198 21.24 24.98 14.01
CA THR A 198 20.47 25.65 15.07
C THR A 198 20.81 25.09 16.45
N GLN A 199 20.99 23.77 16.59
CA GLN A 199 21.45 23.16 17.84
C GLN A 199 22.83 23.65 18.25
N ASN A 200 23.77 23.78 17.31
CA ASN A 200 25.11 24.28 17.60
C ASN A 200 25.06 25.75 18.07
N LYS A 201 24.29 26.61 17.40
CA LYS A 201 24.08 28.00 17.84
C LYS A 201 23.45 28.09 19.23
N VAL A 202 22.50 27.20 19.56
CA VAL A 202 21.91 27.15 20.90
C VAL A 202 22.95 26.75 21.95
N LYS A 203 23.81 25.76 21.66
CA LYS A 203 24.88 25.33 22.57
C LYS A 203 25.90 26.44 22.80
N GLU A 204 26.33 27.15 21.75
CA GLU A 204 27.24 28.29 21.85
C GLU A 204 26.64 29.40 22.73
N ASN A 205 25.38 29.77 22.48
CA ASN A 205 24.68 30.77 23.29
C ASN A 205 24.52 30.34 24.76
N GLN A 206 24.28 29.05 25.02
CA GLN A 206 24.22 28.52 26.39
C GLN A 206 25.57 28.66 27.11
N GLN A 207 26.68 28.37 26.44
CA GLN A 207 28.02 28.55 27.00
C GLN A 207 28.31 30.03 27.30
N GLU A 208 27.98 30.93 26.38
CA GLU A 208 28.17 32.38 26.58
C GLU A 208 27.36 32.88 27.80
N ILE A 209 26.14 32.37 27.99
CA ILE A 209 25.30 32.70 29.15
C ILE A 209 25.97 32.19 30.44
N GLN A 210 26.44 30.95 30.48
CA GLN A 210 27.10 30.38 31.66
C GLN A 210 28.36 31.16 32.05
N GLU A 211 29.16 31.60 31.09
CA GLU A 211 30.35 32.42 31.35
C GLU A 211 29.97 33.78 31.95
N LYS A 212 28.96 34.45 31.38
CA LYS A 212 28.47 35.73 31.91
C LYS A 212 27.88 35.59 33.31
N GLU A 213 27.19 34.49 33.60
CA GLU A 213 26.67 34.20 34.95
C GLU A 213 27.80 34.02 35.97
N LYS A 214 28.87 33.30 35.62
CA LYS A 214 30.06 33.15 36.48
C LYS A 214 30.70 34.50 36.77
N LEU A 215 30.92 35.31 35.73
CA LEU A 215 31.47 36.66 35.89
C LEU A 215 30.60 37.54 36.78
N LEU A 216 29.28 37.48 36.60
CA LEU A 216 28.32 38.23 37.42
C LEU A 216 28.32 37.75 38.88
N LYS A 217 28.45 36.45 39.13
CA LYS A 217 28.58 35.89 40.49
C LYS A 217 29.85 36.39 41.18
N ILE A 218 30.99 36.36 40.49
CA ILE A 218 32.26 36.88 41.01
C ILE A 218 32.16 38.39 41.30
N ALA A 219 31.52 39.15 40.42
CA ALA A 219 31.31 40.59 40.62
C ALA A 219 30.45 40.87 41.86
N ARG A 220 29.36 40.12 42.05
CA ARG A 220 28.50 40.22 43.24
C ARG A 220 29.21 39.81 44.53
N GLU A 221 30.01 38.75 44.51
CA GLU A 221 30.80 38.33 45.68
C GLU A 221 31.84 39.39 46.09
N LYS A 222 32.51 40.01 45.11
CA LYS A 222 33.41 41.15 45.39
C LYS A 222 32.66 42.34 45.97
N GLU A 223 31.43 42.61 45.50
CA GLU A 223 30.59 43.67 46.03
C GLU A 223 30.14 43.38 47.47
N THR A 224 29.67 42.17 47.77
CA THR A 224 29.24 41.79 49.12
C THR A 224 30.39 41.79 50.12
N GLN A 225 31.58 41.36 49.71
CA GLN A 225 32.79 41.47 50.52
C GLN A 225 33.13 42.94 50.84
N LYS A 226 33.11 43.82 49.83
CA LYS A 226 33.36 45.26 50.02
C LYS A 226 32.33 45.89 50.94
N ARG A 227 31.03 45.61 50.74
CA ARG A 227 29.96 46.08 51.64
C ARG A 227 30.10 45.53 53.05
N GLY A 228 30.51 44.27 53.21
CA GLY A 228 30.76 43.66 54.52
C GLY A 228 31.91 44.33 55.27
N VAL A 229 33.01 44.67 54.57
CA VAL A 229 34.13 45.43 55.14
C VAL A 229 33.69 46.85 55.50
N ALA A 230 32.95 47.53 54.62
CA ALA A 230 32.41 48.86 54.87
C ALA A 230 31.46 48.86 56.09
N ASN A 231 30.56 47.88 56.21
CA ASN A 231 29.64 47.77 57.34
C ASN A 231 30.37 47.54 58.66
N LYS A 232 31.42 46.70 58.68
CA LYS A 232 32.26 46.50 59.88
C LYS A 232 32.96 47.79 60.30
N LEU A 233 33.51 48.53 59.35
CA LEU A 233 34.11 49.86 59.57
C LEU A 233 33.07 50.86 60.10
N PHE A 234 31.85 50.86 59.54
CA PHE A 234 30.75 51.70 60.03
C PHE A 234 30.31 51.35 61.46
N GLU A 235 30.18 50.06 61.78
CA GLU A 235 29.84 49.62 63.13
C GLU A 235 30.93 50.00 64.14
N GLU A 236 32.20 49.85 63.76
CA GLU A 236 33.34 50.21 64.60
C GLU A 236 33.43 51.73 64.81
N ALA A 237 33.27 52.51 63.74
CA ALA A 237 33.20 53.98 63.81
C ALA A 237 32.03 54.44 64.68
N ASN A 238 30.85 53.83 64.56
CA ASN A 238 29.68 54.13 65.39
C ASN A 238 29.90 53.76 66.87
N LYS A 239 30.58 52.65 67.17
CA LYS A 239 30.94 52.28 68.55
C LYS A 239 31.93 53.28 69.15
N ARG A 240 32.94 53.71 68.38
CA ARG A 240 33.94 54.71 68.82
C ARG A 240 33.32 56.10 69.01
N LEU A 241 32.44 56.54 68.12
CA LEU A 241 31.66 57.76 68.29
C LEU A 241 30.80 57.74 69.57
N LYS A 242 30.12 56.63 69.84
CA LYS A 242 29.33 56.48 71.08
C LYS A 242 30.21 56.58 72.33
N LYS A 243 31.41 55.99 72.32
CA LYS A 243 32.38 56.12 73.44
C LYS A 243 32.90 57.55 73.58
N ALA A 244 33.29 58.19 72.48
CA ALA A 244 33.79 59.57 72.48
C ALA A 244 32.77 60.58 73.02
N ILE A 245 31.46 60.39 72.73
CA ILE A 245 30.37 61.22 73.27
C ILE A 245 30.19 61.00 74.77
N LEU A 246 30.39 59.78 75.28
CA LEU A 246 30.28 59.47 76.72
C LEU A 246 31.47 59.98 77.53
N GLU A 247 32.67 59.98 76.94
CA GLU A 247 33.93 60.32 77.60
C GLU A 247 34.41 61.77 77.31
N ASN A 248 33.64 62.54 76.52
CA ASN A 248 33.92 63.92 76.11
C ASN A 248 35.31 64.13 75.48
N ASN A 249 35.80 63.12 74.76
CA ASN A 249 37.12 63.09 74.15
C ASN A 249 37.06 63.49 72.66
N ILE A 250 37.47 64.72 72.36
CA ILE A 250 37.40 65.32 71.00
C ILE A 250 38.31 64.58 70.00
N GLN A 251 39.44 64.02 70.45
CA GLN A 251 40.39 63.32 69.57
C GLN A 251 39.82 62.00 69.03
N GLU A 252 39.03 61.29 69.84
CA GLU A 252 38.43 60.02 69.44
C GLU A 252 37.23 60.23 68.49
N ALA A 253 36.55 61.38 68.58
CA ALA A 253 35.54 61.82 67.63
C ALA A 253 36.13 62.19 66.26
N GLU A 254 37.27 62.88 66.21
CA GLU A 254 37.98 63.19 64.95
C GLU A 254 38.47 61.92 64.26
N LEU A 255 39.00 60.95 65.01
CA LEU A 255 39.46 59.68 64.45
C LEU A 255 38.31 58.85 63.86
N ALA A 256 37.14 58.85 64.52
CA ALA A 256 35.94 58.21 64.00
C ALA A 256 35.34 58.97 62.79
N HIS A 257 35.44 60.30 62.76
CA HIS A 257 35.09 61.11 61.60
C HIS A 257 36.00 60.82 60.40
N ALA A 258 37.31 60.64 60.62
CA ALA A 258 38.26 60.21 59.60
C ALA A 258 37.93 58.79 59.07
N MET A 259 37.56 57.85 59.93
CA MET A 259 37.11 56.51 59.52
C MET A 259 35.82 56.55 58.67
N LEU A 260 34.90 57.49 58.95
CA LEU A 260 33.73 57.75 58.11
C LEU A 260 34.08 58.49 56.81
N GLY A 261 35.11 59.35 56.84
CA GLY A 261 35.59 60.18 55.74
C GLY A 261 36.39 59.43 54.67
N VAL A 262 36.97 58.27 54.97
CA VAL A 262 37.62 57.37 53.98
C VAL A 262 36.60 56.78 52.99
N ASN A 263 35.30 57.04 53.16
CA ASN A 263 34.23 56.52 52.32
C ASN A 263 33.94 57.35 51.05
N THR A 264 34.95 57.98 50.46
CA THR A 264 34.86 58.69 49.16
C THR A 264 34.65 57.77 47.96
N GLY A 265 34.31 56.50 48.17
CA GLY A 265 33.92 55.54 47.14
C GLY A 265 32.44 55.51 46.76
N LYS A 266 31.55 56.30 47.41
CA LYS A 266 30.09 56.22 47.13
C LYS A 266 29.73 56.44 45.65
N LYS A 267 30.40 57.37 44.95
CA LYS A 267 30.19 57.60 43.51
C LYS A 267 30.69 56.42 42.65
N GLU A 268 31.81 55.80 43.02
CA GLU A 268 32.33 54.62 42.32
C GLU A 268 31.51 53.34 42.60
N GLU A 269 31.04 53.14 43.83
CA GLU A 269 30.15 52.02 44.18
C GLU A 269 28.81 52.14 43.49
N GLU A 270 28.24 53.34 43.42
CA GLU A 270 26.97 53.57 42.72
C GLU A 270 27.12 53.39 41.20
N GLN A 271 28.26 53.80 40.62
CA GLN A 271 28.60 53.49 39.22
C GLN A 271 28.78 51.98 38.99
N LYS A 272 29.51 51.27 39.87
CA LYS A 272 29.70 49.81 39.77
C LYS A 272 28.38 49.05 39.91
N LYS A 273 27.48 49.51 40.78
CA LYS A 273 26.13 48.97 40.94
C LYS A 273 25.28 49.19 39.69
N LYS A 274 25.27 50.40 39.12
CA LYS A 274 24.60 50.69 37.84
C LYS A 274 25.14 49.82 36.70
N THR A 275 26.46 49.55 36.66
CA THR A 275 27.03 48.64 35.66
C THR A 275 26.63 47.17 35.88
N ALA A 276 26.55 46.72 37.13
CA ALA A 276 26.12 45.36 37.46
C ALA A 276 24.62 45.15 37.14
N ASP A 277 23.78 46.12 37.46
CA ASP A 277 22.35 46.10 37.14
C ASP A 277 22.12 46.17 35.62
N ALA A 278 22.91 46.97 34.89
CA ALA A 278 22.86 47.01 33.42
C ALA A 278 23.27 45.66 32.80
N LEU A 279 24.33 45.02 33.30
CA LEU A 279 24.74 43.68 32.88
C LEU A 279 23.66 42.64 33.17
N GLN A 280 22.99 42.73 34.32
CA GLN A 280 21.91 41.83 34.68
C GLN A 280 20.70 41.98 33.76
N ILE A 281 20.30 43.21 33.44
CA ILE A 281 19.22 43.49 32.48
C ILE A 281 19.56 42.95 31.09
N GLN A 282 20.82 43.10 30.64
CA GLN A 282 21.26 42.51 29.37
C GLN A 282 21.23 40.98 29.38
N LEU A 283 21.57 40.36 30.51
CA LEU A 283 21.57 38.91 30.68
C LEU A 283 20.14 38.35 30.70
N GLU A 284 19.22 39.02 31.40
CA GLU A 284 17.78 38.71 31.41
C GLU A 284 17.17 38.84 30.02
N LYS A 285 17.50 39.89 29.26
CA LYS A 285 17.06 40.07 27.87
C LYS A 285 17.58 38.95 26.96
N LYS A 286 18.86 38.57 27.09
CA LYS A 286 19.43 37.43 26.33
C LYS A 286 18.76 36.10 26.69
N LYS A 287 18.48 35.86 27.98
CA LYS A 287 17.74 34.66 28.45
C LYS A 287 16.32 34.60 27.91
N ALA A 288 15.59 35.72 27.97
CA ALA A 288 14.23 35.81 27.44
C ALA A 288 14.20 35.54 25.93
N SER A 289 15.14 36.12 25.18
CA SER A 289 15.31 35.85 23.74
C SER A 289 15.60 34.36 23.46
N LEU A 290 16.46 33.72 24.26
CA LEU A 290 16.78 32.30 24.12
C LEU A 290 15.57 31.39 24.40
N ILE A 291 14.80 31.70 25.45
CA ILE A 291 13.57 30.98 25.81
C ILE A 291 12.52 31.12 24.71
N GLN A 292 12.39 32.31 24.11
CA GLN A 292 11.47 32.56 23.01
C GLN A 292 11.87 31.78 21.73
N HIS A 293 13.17 31.69 21.44
CA HIS A 293 13.69 30.86 20.35
C HIS A 293 13.46 29.35 20.59
N LEU A 294 13.62 28.87 21.83
CA LEU A 294 13.33 27.47 22.20
C LEU A 294 11.82 27.16 22.19
N SER A 295 10.98 28.13 22.56
CA SER A 295 9.51 28.03 22.51
C SER A 295 8.98 27.96 21.07
N ASN A 296 9.58 28.70 20.14
CA ASN A 296 9.19 28.70 18.73
C ASN A 296 9.75 27.50 17.94
N ALA A 297 10.62 26.69 18.54
CA ALA A 297 11.22 25.49 17.94
C ALA A 297 10.54 24.17 18.36
N LYS A 298 9.49 24.23 19.20
CA LYS A 298 8.58 23.12 19.53
C LYS A 298 7.28 23.26 18.77
#